data_AF-A0A354TTQ1-F1
#
_entry.id   AF-A0A354TTQ1-F1
#
_cell.length_a   1.000
_cell.length_b   1.000
_cell.length_c   1.000
_cell.angle_alpha   90.00
_cell.angle_beta   90.00
_cell.angle_gamma   90.00
#
_symmetry.space_group_name_H-M   'P 1'
#
loop_
_entity.id
_entity.type
_entity.pdbx_description
1 polymer ?
#
loop_
_entity_poly.entity_id
_entity_poly.type
_entity_poly.pdbx_seq_one_letter_code
_entity_poly.pdbx_strand_id
1 'polypeptide(L)'
;MKSRLTRCKDNRVIAETYQNHIATLQISYEKAITHVAASHQLDGLLIHSGSEHYYFDDDRGIAFQAFGHFLHWIDVNRPDQLLLIRPGETPIYFQVIPDDFWYEQAIASEPVWGECFKVVRVNSLSEVAKALPSGQFAYLGESSSLAGAMNIAEANCNPKPLCSYLDYYRAYKTEYELDQLRTANQLALNGHQAARDCFLAGGSEYDIHLAYLGTCGVLEDETPYTNIVALDDKSAILHYQNKRRQLAQTSQVLLIDAGYRVRSYGSDITRTWVRDGVHASFAELLVGMEAIKDRLVAQVRPGISYIDIHRQALSQITELLLRLEICHGEAPDLLEREITQLFMPHGVGHLLGIQVHDVGGHQLNHDGETLAPPAHSPMLRNTRDLAADMVFTIEPGCYFIPLLLEPQRSGENHHRFNWDLIDQLYPLGGIRVEDNVRVTQSGVENLTPGTS
;
A
#
# COMPACT_ATOMS: atom_id res chain seq x y z
N MET A 1 27.79 -7.74 23.91
CA MET A 1 28.35 -8.89 23.15
C MET A 1 27.26 -9.78 22.55
N LYS A 2 26.23 -10.21 23.31
CA LYS A 2 25.09 -10.97 22.75
C LYS A 2 24.31 -10.19 21.65
N SER A 3 24.03 -8.89 21.83
CA SER A 3 23.35 -8.06 20.81
C SER A 3 24.11 -7.88 19.49
N ARG A 4 25.45 -7.95 19.52
CA ARG A 4 26.29 -7.85 18.31
C ARG A 4 26.31 -9.16 17.51
N LEU A 5 26.21 -10.29 18.19
CA LEU A 5 26.16 -11.62 17.57
C LEU A 5 24.78 -11.92 16.98
N THR A 6 23.69 -11.47 17.61
CA THR A 6 22.33 -11.55 17.05
C THR A 6 22.21 -10.69 15.79
N ARG A 7 22.59 -9.41 15.87
CA ARG A 7 22.59 -8.47 14.73
C ARG A 7 23.44 -8.94 13.55
N CYS A 8 24.53 -9.68 13.80
CA CYS A 8 25.38 -10.23 12.74
C CYS A 8 24.82 -11.50 12.10
N LYS A 9 23.98 -12.28 12.81
CA LYS A 9 23.23 -13.41 12.23
C LYS A 9 22.04 -12.90 11.41
N ASP A 10 21.32 -11.91 11.93
CA ASP A 10 20.18 -11.31 11.23
C ASP A 10 20.61 -10.66 9.91
N ASN A 11 21.74 -9.93 9.90
CA ASN A 11 22.29 -9.35 8.68
C ASN A 11 22.74 -10.39 7.63
N ARG A 12 23.15 -11.60 8.04
CA ARG A 12 23.52 -12.67 7.09
C ARG A 12 22.29 -13.30 6.45
N VAL A 13 21.23 -13.52 7.22
CA VAL A 13 19.97 -14.06 6.71
C VAL A 13 19.33 -13.08 5.73
N ILE A 14 19.30 -11.78 6.06
CA ILE A 14 18.81 -10.73 5.15
C ILE A 14 19.64 -10.68 3.85
N ALA A 15 20.96 -10.82 3.94
CA ALA A 15 21.81 -10.85 2.75
C ALA A 15 21.48 -12.06 1.85
N GLU A 16 21.27 -13.24 2.43
CA GLU A 16 20.91 -14.45 1.68
C GLU A 16 19.52 -14.36 1.05
N THR A 17 18.49 -13.88 1.79
CA THR A 17 17.14 -13.70 1.23
C THR A 17 17.12 -12.64 0.14
N TYR A 18 17.89 -11.56 0.29
CA TYR A 18 18.03 -10.53 -0.74
C TYR A 18 18.73 -11.05 -2.00
N GLN A 19 19.79 -11.86 -1.88
CA GLN A 19 20.43 -12.49 -3.04
C GLN A 19 19.46 -13.39 -3.82
N ASN A 20 18.68 -14.20 -3.10
CA ASN A 20 17.65 -15.05 -3.70
C ASN A 20 16.54 -14.22 -4.36
N HIS A 21 16.18 -13.09 -3.76
CA HIS A 21 15.25 -12.13 -4.34
C HIS A 21 15.78 -11.56 -5.66
N ILE A 22 17.00 -11.05 -5.70
CA ILE A 22 17.61 -10.54 -6.94
C ILE A 22 17.70 -11.62 -8.03
N ALA A 23 18.09 -12.84 -7.66
CA ALA A 23 18.10 -13.97 -8.61
C ALA A 23 16.68 -14.27 -9.17
N THR A 24 15.66 -14.19 -8.31
CA THR A 24 14.25 -14.35 -8.73
C THR A 24 13.83 -13.24 -9.68
N LEU A 25 14.18 -11.98 -9.37
CA LEU A 25 13.88 -10.84 -10.23
C LEU A 25 14.57 -10.93 -11.58
N GLN A 26 15.85 -11.34 -11.60
CA GLN A 26 16.58 -11.58 -12.85
C GLN A 26 15.81 -12.53 -13.75
N ILE A 27 15.42 -13.70 -13.24
CA ILE A 27 14.66 -14.69 -14.01
C ILE A 27 13.33 -14.11 -14.51
N SER A 28 12.61 -13.37 -13.66
CA SER A 28 11.31 -12.80 -14.01
C SER A 28 11.41 -11.74 -15.09
N TYR A 29 12.36 -10.80 -14.95
CA TYR A 29 12.56 -9.70 -15.89
C TYR A 29 13.14 -10.18 -17.22
N GLU A 30 14.01 -11.19 -17.23
CA GLU A 30 14.48 -11.83 -18.46
C GLU A 30 13.33 -12.47 -19.25
N LYS A 31 12.41 -13.15 -18.55
CA LYS A 31 11.21 -13.70 -19.16
C LYS A 31 10.29 -12.60 -19.69
N ALA A 32 10.16 -11.48 -18.99
CA ALA A 32 9.38 -10.33 -19.45
C ALA A 32 9.97 -9.71 -20.73
N ILE A 33 11.29 -9.53 -20.78
CA ILE A 33 12.01 -9.05 -21.98
C ILE A 33 11.78 -10.03 -23.16
N THR A 34 11.91 -11.32 -22.90
CA THR A 34 11.67 -12.38 -23.90
C THR A 34 10.22 -12.41 -24.38
N HIS A 35 9.27 -12.20 -23.46
CA HIS A 35 7.83 -12.20 -23.75
C HIS A 35 7.45 -11.14 -24.79
N VAL A 36 8.12 -9.97 -24.75
CA VAL A 36 7.88 -8.89 -25.73
C VAL A 36 8.84 -8.89 -26.92
N ALA A 37 9.75 -9.86 -27.00
CA ALA A 37 10.82 -9.89 -28.00
C ALA A 37 10.30 -9.95 -29.44
N ALA A 38 9.14 -10.58 -29.67
CA ALA A 38 8.50 -10.66 -30.98
C ALA A 38 8.10 -9.28 -31.55
N SER A 39 7.77 -8.32 -30.67
CA SER A 39 7.31 -6.98 -31.06
C SER A 39 8.39 -5.91 -30.91
N HIS A 40 9.39 -6.12 -30.05
CA HIS A 40 10.35 -5.08 -29.68
C HIS A 40 11.84 -5.42 -29.86
N GLN A 41 12.24 -6.66 -30.19
CA GLN A 41 13.64 -7.10 -30.35
C GLN A 41 14.60 -6.43 -29.35
N LEU A 42 14.39 -6.67 -28.07
CA LEU A 42 15.09 -5.99 -26.97
C LEU A 42 16.30 -6.80 -26.50
N ASP A 43 17.42 -6.11 -26.31
CA ASP A 43 18.65 -6.62 -25.68
C ASP A 43 18.67 -6.45 -24.15
N GLY A 44 17.71 -5.71 -23.61
CA GLY A 44 17.59 -5.47 -22.17
C GLY A 44 16.51 -4.45 -21.79
N LEU A 45 16.48 -4.15 -20.50
CA LEU A 45 15.57 -3.19 -19.87
C LEU A 45 16.37 -2.19 -19.04
N LEU A 46 16.14 -0.90 -19.27
CA LEU A 46 16.63 0.19 -18.45
C LEU A 46 15.49 0.73 -17.60
N ILE A 47 15.60 0.61 -16.27
CA ILE A 47 14.65 1.14 -15.30
C ILE A 47 15.21 2.43 -14.72
N HIS A 48 14.45 3.51 -14.78
CA HIS A 48 14.79 4.80 -14.17
C HIS A 48 13.96 5.01 -12.90
N SER A 49 14.60 5.56 -11.85
CA SER A 49 13.93 5.82 -10.58
C SER A 49 12.91 6.97 -10.66
N GLY A 50 12.96 7.80 -11.69
CA GLY A 50 12.19 9.06 -11.79
C GLY A 50 13.10 10.27 -11.54
N SER A 51 12.62 11.48 -11.84
CA SER A 51 13.35 12.73 -11.65
C SER A 51 12.74 13.61 -10.57
N GLU A 52 13.48 14.64 -10.16
CA GLU A 52 12.98 15.66 -9.24
C GLU A 52 11.96 16.57 -9.94
N HIS A 53 10.87 16.88 -9.24
CA HIS A 53 9.80 17.77 -9.71
C HIS A 53 9.70 18.98 -8.79
N TYR A 54 9.29 20.12 -9.33
CA TYR A 54 9.25 21.40 -8.62
C TYR A 54 7.83 21.98 -8.60
N TYR A 55 7.53 22.81 -7.60
CA TYR A 55 6.26 23.54 -7.57
C TYR A 55 6.18 24.55 -8.72
N PHE A 56 4.95 24.86 -9.14
CA PHE A 56 4.72 25.80 -10.25
C PHE A 56 5.30 27.18 -9.93
N ASP A 57 6.21 27.66 -10.78
CA ASP A 57 6.89 28.95 -10.66
C ASP A 57 7.70 29.11 -9.35
N ASP A 58 8.28 28.02 -8.85
CA ASP A 58 9.11 27.97 -7.64
C ASP A 58 10.37 27.10 -7.87
N ASP A 59 11.42 27.30 -7.07
CA ASP A 59 12.64 26.48 -7.08
C ASP A 59 12.63 25.37 -6.02
N ARG A 60 11.52 25.24 -5.29
CA ARG A 60 11.32 24.19 -4.28
C ARG A 60 10.86 22.87 -4.91
N GLY A 61 11.57 21.80 -4.57
CA GLY A 61 11.23 20.43 -4.95
C GLY A 61 10.02 19.88 -4.21
N ILE A 62 9.29 19.00 -4.87
CA ILE A 62 8.28 18.11 -4.29
C ILE A 62 9.01 16.91 -3.67
N ALA A 63 8.50 16.37 -2.56
CA ALA A 63 9.06 15.17 -1.94
C ALA A 63 9.13 14.02 -2.97
N PHE A 64 10.35 13.56 -3.26
CA PHE A 64 10.61 12.58 -4.29
C PHE A 64 10.24 11.15 -3.83
N GLN A 65 9.66 10.37 -4.74
CA GLN A 65 9.37 8.95 -4.55
C GLN A 65 9.81 8.17 -5.79
N ALA A 66 10.73 7.24 -5.59
CA ALA A 66 11.27 6.42 -6.67
C ALA A 66 10.23 5.45 -7.22
N PHE A 67 10.37 5.15 -8.51
CA PHE A 67 9.49 4.27 -9.23
C PHE A 67 9.48 2.85 -8.65
N GLY A 68 8.28 2.28 -8.50
CA GLY A 68 8.08 1.00 -7.83
C GLY A 68 8.88 -0.16 -8.44
N HIS A 69 9.05 -0.24 -9.77
CA HIS A 69 9.88 -1.29 -10.38
C HIS A 69 11.37 -1.07 -10.16
N PHE A 70 11.84 0.16 -9.96
CA PHE A 70 13.21 0.42 -9.56
C PHE A 70 13.42 -0.02 -8.11
N LEU A 71 12.51 0.40 -7.22
CA LEU A 71 12.51 0.05 -5.80
C LEU A 71 12.38 -1.45 -5.53
N HIS A 72 11.86 -2.21 -6.50
CA HIS A 72 11.78 -3.67 -6.43
C HIS A 72 13.16 -4.31 -6.42
N TRP A 73 14.14 -3.69 -7.07
CA TRP A 73 15.50 -4.21 -7.11
C TRP A 73 16.38 -3.55 -6.05
N ILE A 74 16.28 -2.23 -5.90
CA ILE A 74 17.21 -1.42 -5.11
C ILE A 74 16.40 -0.43 -4.26
N ASP A 75 16.58 -0.46 -2.94
CA ASP A 75 15.88 0.36 -1.96
C ASP A 75 16.42 1.81 -1.86
N VAL A 76 16.82 2.40 -3.00
CA VAL A 76 17.31 3.78 -3.08
C VAL A 76 16.19 4.71 -3.53
N ASN A 77 15.69 5.52 -2.60
CA ASN A 77 14.76 6.60 -2.91
C ASN A 77 15.50 7.90 -3.30
N ARG A 78 16.13 7.92 -4.48
CA ARG A 78 16.84 9.09 -5.03
C ARG A 78 16.47 9.32 -6.51
N PRO A 79 16.35 10.58 -6.97
CA PRO A 79 16.10 10.85 -8.38
C PRO A 79 17.28 10.42 -9.26
N ASP A 80 16.96 10.17 -10.53
CA ASP A 80 17.89 9.95 -11.62
C ASP A 80 18.84 8.76 -11.43
N GLN A 81 18.38 7.75 -10.70
CA GLN A 81 19.08 6.48 -10.58
C GLN A 81 18.62 5.53 -11.68
N LEU A 82 19.52 4.70 -12.21
CA LEU A 82 19.18 3.79 -13.31
C LEU A 82 19.69 2.37 -13.09
N LEU A 83 18.87 1.39 -13.43
CA LEU A 83 19.19 -0.03 -13.38
C LEU A 83 19.04 -0.65 -14.77
N LEU A 84 20.12 -1.21 -15.30
CA LEU A 84 20.12 -1.96 -16.55
C LEU A 84 20.09 -3.45 -16.26
N ILE A 85 19.10 -4.13 -16.82
CA ILE A 85 18.91 -5.59 -16.75
C ILE A 85 19.07 -6.15 -18.16
N ARG A 86 19.93 -7.14 -18.31
CA ARG A 86 20.17 -7.82 -19.59
C ARG A 86 20.14 -9.34 -19.39
N PRO A 87 19.55 -10.11 -20.33
CA PRO A 87 19.53 -11.56 -20.21
C PRO A 87 20.90 -12.20 -20.08
N GLY A 88 21.08 -13.02 -19.04
CA GLY A 88 22.32 -13.74 -18.75
C GLY A 88 23.47 -12.89 -18.21
N GLU A 89 23.25 -11.60 -17.92
CA GLU A 89 24.28 -10.70 -17.41
C GLU A 89 23.93 -10.18 -16.01
N THR A 90 24.96 -9.92 -15.19
CA THR A 90 24.78 -9.23 -13.91
C THR A 90 24.21 -7.82 -14.14
N PRO A 91 23.12 -7.44 -13.44
CA PRO A 91 22.54 -6.10 -13.57
C PRO A 91 23.55 -4.99 -13.28
N ILE A 92 23.42 -3.88 -13.99
CA ILE A 92 24.27 -2.70 -13.82
C ILE A 92 23.45 -1.61 -13.13
N TYR A 93 23.87 -1.22 -11.93
CA TYR A 93 23.31 -0.08 -11.22
C TYR A 93 24.15 1.17 -11.51
N PHE A 94 23.58 2.12 -12.24
CA PHE A 94 24.15 3.44 -12.47
C PHE A 94 23.77 4.40 -11.33
N GLN A 95 24.77 4.74 -10.52
CA GLN A 95 24.67 5.76 -9.49
C GLN A 95 24.97 7.13 -10.09
N VAL A 96 23.93 7.91 -10.37
CA VAL A 96 24.08 9.29 -10.83
C VAL A 96 24.21 10.19 -9.61
N ILE A 97 25.41 10.71 -9.42
CA ILE A 97 25.74 11.59 -8.29
C ILE A 97 26.48 12.80 -8.86
N PRO A 98 25.81 13.98 -8.94
CA PRO A 98 26.45 15.20 -9.40
C PRO A 98 27.73 15.51 -8.61
N ASP A 99 28.77 15.93 -9.34
CA ASP A 99 30.03 16.39 -8.73
C ASP A 99 29.88 17.84 -8.25
N ASP A 100 29.24 17.98 -7.10
CA ASP A 100 29.01 19.27 -6.46
C ASP A 100 29.11 19.21 -4.93
N PHE A 101 28.99 20.37 -4.30
CA PHE A 101 28.99 20.53 -2.85
C PHE A 101 27.59 20.79 -2.27
N TRP A 102 26.55 20.76 -3.11
CA TRP A 102 25.17 21.07 -2.72
C TRP A 102 24.45 19.84 -2.18
N TYR A 103 24.74 18.66 -2.73
CA TYR A 103 24.04 17.42 -2.42
C TYR A 103 24.93 16.36 -1.76
N GLU A 104 24.29 15.47 -1.02
CA GLU A 104 24.94 14.30 -0.41
C GLU A 104 25.57 13.41 -1.49
N GLN A 105 26.85 13.11 -1.27
CA GLN A 105 27.71 12.41 -2.20
C GLN A 105 27.75 10.90 -1.95
N ALA A 106 27.28 10.46 -0.78
CA ALA A 106 27.08 9.06 -0.48
C ALA A 106 25.69 8.58 -0.93
N ILE A 107 25.62 7.32 -1.37
CA ILE A 107 24.37 6.57 -1.42
C ILE A 107 24.56 5.45 -0.40
N ALA A 108 23.70 5.43 0.62
CA ALA A 108 23.69 4.35 1.59
C ALA A 108 23.44 3.04 0.83
N SER A 109 24.43 2.15 0.84
CA SER A 109 24.33 0.83 0.22
C SER A 109 24.38 -0.25 1.28
N GLU A 110 23.61 -1.30 1.05
CA GLU A 110 23.79 -2.52 1.83
C GLU A 110 25.05 -3.24 1.35
N PRO A 111 25.83 -3.85 2.25
CA PRO A 111 27.06 -4.55 1.88
C PRO A 111 26.85 -5.61 0.78
N VAL A 112 25.65 -6.18 0.69
CA VAL A 112 25.28 -7.22 -0.27
C VAL A 112 25.10 -6.71 -1.71
N TRP A 113 24.89 -5.41 -1.93
CA TRP A 113 24.68 -4.88 -3.29
C TRP A 113 25.85 -5.17 -4.23
N GLY A 114 27.09 -5.09 -3.75
CA GLY A 114 28.28 -5.35 -4.56
C GLY A 114 28.41 -6.81 -5.02
N GLU A 115 27.64 -7.73 -4.43
CA GLU A 115 27.57 -9.13 -4.84
C GLU A 115 26.46 -9.37 -5.88
N CYS A 116 25.44 -8.51 -5.93
CA CYS A 116 24.27 -8.63 -6.80
C CYS A 116 24.33 -7.74 -8.05
N PHE A 117 25.05 -6.62 -7.98
CA PHE A 117 25.06 -5.58 -9.01
C PHE A 117 26.47 -5.16 -9.39
N LYS A 118 26.68 -4.86 -10.67
CA LYS A 118 27.82 -4.04 -11.09
C LYS A 118 27.45 -2.57 -10.86
N VAL A 119 28.07 -1.93 -9.89
CA VAL A 119 27.84 -0.51 -9.60
C VAL A 119 28.74 0.36 -10.48
N VAL A 120 28.15 1.31 -11.21
CA VAL A 120 28.86 2.30 -12.03
C VAL A 120 28.45 3.68 -11.56
N ARG A 121 29.40 4.44 -11.00
CA ARG A 121 29.16 5.82 -10.58
C ARG A 121 29.46 6.78 -11.73
N VAL A 122 28.53 7.69 -11.97
CA VAL A 122 28.61 8.74 -12.99
C VAL A 122 28.08 10.06 -12.42
N ASN A 123 28.39 11.18 -13.07
CA ASN A 123 27.98 12.51 -12.59
C ASN A 123 26.69 13.05 -13.24
N SER A 124 26.19 12.41 -14.29
CA SER A 124 25.01 12.89 -15.02
C SER A 124 24.34 11.79 -15.83
N LEU A 125 23.07 12.00 -16.19
CA LEU A 125 22.32 11.13 -17.11
C LEU A 125 23.01 11.01 -18.48
N SER A 126 23.70 12.05 -18.92
CA SER A 126 24.46 12.03 -20.18
C SER A 126 25.63 11.06 -20.14
N GLU A 127 26.24 10.84 -18.97
CA GLU A 127 27.29 9.84 -18.79
C GLU A 127 26.73 8.43 -18.72
N VAL A 128 25.52 8.23 -18.19
CA VAL A 128 24.80 6.96 -18.30
C VAL A 128 24.62 6.59 -19.76
N ALA A 129 24.10 7.50 -20.59
CA ALA A 129 23.91 7.26 -22.02
C ALA A 129 25.19 6.82 -22.75
N LYS A 130 26.36 7.36 -22.36
CA LYS A 130 27.67 6.98 -22.91
C LYS A 130 28.18 5.63 -22.38
N ALA A 131 27.80 5.28 -21.16
CA ALA A 131 28.21 4.03 -20.50
C ALA A 131 27.29 2.85 -20.82
N LEU A 132 26.11 3.08 -21.40
CA LEU A 132 25.23 2.02 -21.88
C LEU A 132 25.94 1.20 -22.97
N PRO A 133 25.84 -0.15 -22.92
CA PRO A 133 26.33 -0.98 -24.00
C PRO A 133 25.50 -0.76 -25.27
N SER A 134 26.06 -1.09 -26.43
CA SER A 134 25.29 -1.09 -27.68
C SER A 134 24.17 -2.12 -27.62
N GLY A 135 22.95 -1.71 -27.97
CA GLY A 135 21.77 -2.58 -27.98
C GLY A 135 20.47 -1.78 -28.01
N GLN A 136 19.37 -2.49 -28.19
CA GLN A 136 18.01 -1.96 -28.15
C GLN A 136 17.40 -2.23 -26.77
N PHE A 137 17.12 -1.18 -26.00
CA PHE A 137 16.56 -1.32 -24.66
C PHE A 137 15.12 -0.87 -24.61
N ALA A 138 14.32 -1.53 -23.77
CA ALA A 138 13.09 -0.92 -23.26
C ALA A 138 13.44 0.01 -22.09
N TYR A 139 12.66 1.07 -21.95
CA TYR A 139 12.81 2.04 -20.88
C TYR A 139 11.57 2.02 -19.99
N LEU A 140 11.75 1.80 -18.69
CA LEU A 140 10.68 2.03 -17.70
C LEU A 140 11.01 3.28 -16.90
N GLY A 141 10.19 4.31 -17.04
CA GLY A 141 10.40 5.59 -16.38
C GLY A 141 9.41 6.64 -16.87
N GLU A 142 9.43 7.81 -16.25
CA GLU A 142 8.36 8.80 -16.39
C GLU A 142 8.35 9.59 -17.71
N SER A 143 9.48 9.67 -18.42
CA SER A 143 9.64 10.57 -19.56
C SER A 143 10.27 9.92 -20.78
N SER A 144 9.57 9.97 -21.92
CA SER A 144 10.09 9.55 -23.22
C SER A 144 11.21 10.46 -23.73
N SER A 145 11.27 11.73 -23.30
CA SER A 145 12.37 12.63 -23.67
C SER A 145 13.69 12.25 -23.00
N LEU A 146 13.64 11.81 -21.73
CA LEU A 146 14.81 11.27 -21.03
C LEU A 146 15.29 9.97 -21.68
N ALA A 147 14.36 9.08 -22.05
CA ALA A 147 14.69 7.88 -22.81
C ALA A 147 15.36 8.22 -24.15
N GLY A 148 14.83 9.21 -24.88
CA GLY A 148 15.40 9.70 -26.13
C GLY A 148 16.82 10.26 -25.96
N ALA A 149 17.12 10.95 -24.86
CA ALA A 149 18.47 11.43 -24.53
C ALA A 149 19.47 10.28 -24.30
N MET A 150 18.98 9.07 -24.01
CA MET A 150 19.75 7.83 -23.90
C MET A 150 19.71 6.99 -25.18
N ASN A 151 19.24 7.56 -26.29
CA ASN A 151 19.04 6.91 -27.59
C ASN A 151 18.05 5.73 -27.57
N ILE A 152 17.08 5.75 -26.65
CA ILE A 152 16.00 4.76 -26.61
C ILE A 152 14.78 5.30 -27.38
N ALA A 153 14.26 4.49 -28.29
CA ALA A 153 13.09 4.85 -29.10
C ALA A 153 11.84 5.02 -28.24
N GLU A 154 10.99 5.99 -28.58
CA GLU A 154 9.72 6.25 -27.87
C GLU A 154 8.81 5.02 -27.84
N ALA A 155 8.77 4.22 -28.91
CA ALA A 155 8.01 2.97 -28.97
C ALA A 155 8.47 1.90 -27.95
N ASN A 156 9.68 2.06 -27.39
CA ASN A 156 10.24 1.19 -26.36
C ASN A 156 10.11 1.79 -24.95
N CYS A 157 9.44 2.93 -24.80
CA CYS A 157 9.15 3.54 -23.50
C CYS A 157 7.87 2.91 -22.92
N ASN A 158 7.98 2.37 -21.71
CA ASN A 158 6.93 1.70 -20.95
C ASN A 158 6.05 0.76 -21.82
N PRO A 159 6.63 -0.23 -22.55
CA PRO A 159 5.85 -1.08 -23.44
C PRO A 159 4.75 -1.81 -22.65
N LYS A 160 3.48 -1.59 -23.00
CA LYS A 160 2.34 -2.10 -22.21
C LYS A 160 2.42 -3.60 -21.90
N PRO A 161 2.73 -4.50 -22.84
CA PRO A 161 2.86 -5.93 -22.54
C PRO A 161 3.99 -6.23 -21.54
N LEU A 162 5.10 -5.49 -21.60
CA LEU A 162 6.21 -5.62 -20.65
C LEU A 162 5.78 -5.17 -19.25
N CYS A 163 5.16 -3.98 -19.14
CA CYS A 163 4.64 -3.49 -17.86
C CYS A 163 3.60 -4.46 -17.28
N SER A 164 2.69 -4.96 -18.11
CA SER A 164 1.63 -5.89 -17.69
C SER A 164 2.21 -7.18 -17.13
N TYR A 165 3.25 -7.72 -17.76
CA TYR A 165 3.96 -8.90 -17.27
C TYR A 165 4.61 -8.64 -15.90
N LEU A 166 5.33 -7.53 -15.75
CA LEU A 166 6.03 -7.19 -14.52
C LEU A 166 5.06 -6.88 -13.36
N ASP A 167 3.99 -6.13 -13.63
CA ASP A 167 2.91 -5.83 -12.67
C ASP A 167 2.24 -7.12 -12.18
N TYR A 168 2.01 -8.09 -13.07
CA TYR A 168 1.34 -9.33 -12.72
C TYR A 168 2.14 -10.13 -11.69
N TYR A 169 3.46 -10.21 -11.86
CA TYR A 169 4.36 -10.96 -10.98
C TYR A 169 4.73 -10.23 -9.70
N ARG A 170 4.60 -8.90 -9.64
CA ARG A 170 4.73 -8.11 -8.39
C ARG A 170 3.72 -8.51 -7.31
N ALA A 171 2.62 -9.17 -7.67
CA ALA A 171 1.68 -9.70 -6.71
C ALA A 171 2.26 -10.84 -5.85
N TYR A 172 3.25 -11.59 -6.34
CA TYR A 172 3.83 -12.75 -5.65
C TYR A 172 5.15 -12.36 -4.99
N LYS A 173 5.14 -12.30 -3.66
CA LYS A 173 6.27 -11.80 -2.87
C LYS A 173 7.30 -12.91 -2.67
N THR A 174 8.57 -12.58 -2.87
CA THR A 174 9.68 -13.41 -2.42
C THR A 174 9.85 -13.34 -0.89
N GLU A 175 10.59 -14.27 -0.29
CA GLU A 175 10.80 -14.28 1.17
C GLU A 175 11.46 -13.00 1.70
N TYR A 176 12.37 -12.37 0.95
CA TYR A 176 12.92 -11.06 1.32
C TYR A 176 11.80 -10.02 1.48
N GLU A 177 10.91 -9.92 0.50
CA GLU A 177 9.82 -8.94 0.49
C GLU A 177 8.85 -9.18 1.64
N LEU A 178 8.55 -10.44 1.94
CA LEU A 178 7.74 -10.84 3.07
C LEU A 178 8.39 -10.44 4.40
N ASP A 179 9.70 -10.60 4.56
CA ASP A 179 10.44 -10.17 5.75
C ASP A 179 10.40 -8.64 5.93
N GLN A 180 10.51 -7.88 4.83
CA GLN A 180 10.38 -6.43 4.86
C GLN A 180 8.96 -6.00 5.26
N LEU A 181 7.93 -6.63 4.70
CA LEU A 181 6.53 -6.37 5.04
C LEU A 181 6.18 -6.72 6.50
N ARG A 182 6.71 -7.84 7.02
CA ARG A 182 6.59 -8.21 8.45
C ARG A 182 7.20 -7.14 9.35
N THR A 183 8.42 -6.69 9.01
CA THR A 183 9.14 -5.69 9.78
C THR A 183 8.41 -4.33 9.74
N ALA A 184 7.89 -3.94 8.57
CA ALA A 184 7.12 -2.72 8.41
C ALA A 184 5.86 -2.74 9.29
N ASN A 185 5.11 -3.85 9.28
CA ASN A 185 3.94 -4.03 10.12
C ASN A 185 4.28 -3.94 11.62
N GLN A 186 5.34 -4.60 12.06
CA GLN A 186 5.76 -4.56 13.46
C GLN A 186 6.09 -3.14 13.93
N LEU A 187 6.79 -2.35 13.12
CA LEU A 187 7.16 -0.98 13.46
C LEU A 187 5.94 -0.06 13.45
N ALA A 188 5.06 -0.19 12.45
CA ALA A 188 3.82 0.56 12.38
C ALA A 188 2.92 0.29 13.58
N LEU A 189 2.81 -0.96 14.05
CA LEU A 189 2.04 -1.32 15.23
C LEU A 189 2.51 -0.61 16.52
N ASN A 190 3.81 -0.38 16.67
CA ASN A 190 4.33 0.41 17.79
C ASN A 190 3.85 1.88 17.70
N GLY A 191 3.89 2.46 16.49
CA GLY A 191 3.35 3.80 16.23
C GLY A 191 1.86 3.90 16.50
N HIS A 192 1.08 2.90 16.09
CA HIS A 192 -0.35 2.78 16.39
C HIS A 192 -0.63 2.76 17.89
N GLN A 193 0.13 2.00 18.67
CA GLN A 193 -0.02 1.97 20.13
C GLN A 193 0.31 3.34 20.76
N ALA A 194 1.37 4.02 20.30
CA ALA A 194 1.69 5.37 20.78
C ALA A 194 0.61 6.41 20.42
N ALA A 195 0.04 6.30 19.21
CA ALA A 195 -1.08 7.12 18.78
C ALA A 195 -2.32 6.90 19.66
N ARG A 196 -2.65 5.64 19.94
CA ARG A 196 -3.72 5.26 20.89
C ARG A 196 -3.49 5.87 22.27
N ASP A 197 -2.30 5.72 22.82
CA ASP A 197 -1.99 6.23 24.16
C ASP A 197 -2.06 7.76 24.22
N CYS A 198 -1.60 8.45 23.17
CA CYS A 198 -1.74 9.90 23.03
C CYS A 198 -3.21 10.31 22.94
N PHE A 199 -4.02 9.59 22.16
CA PHE A 199 -5.47 9.80 22.10
C PHE A 199 -6.09 9.63 23.47
N LEU A 200 -5.85 8.52 24.19
CA LEU A 200 -6.38 8.31 25.52
C LEU A 200 -5.93 9.37 26.54
N ALA A 201 -4.76 10.00 26.33
CA ALA A 201 -4.29 11.13 27.14
C ALA A 201 -4.92 12.49 26.77
N GLY A 202 -5.77 12.58 25.74
CA GLY A 202 -6.44 13.82 25.33
C GLY A 202 -5.71 14.63 24.27
N GLY A 203 -4.76 14.01 23.56
CA GLY A 203 -4.02 14.63 22.46
C GLY A 203 -4.93 15.06 21.31
N SER A 204 -4.52 16.12 20.61
CA SER A 204 -5.13 16.52 19.34
C SER A 204 -4.73 15.58 18.20
N GLU A 205 -5.39 15.67 17.04
CA GLU A 205 -4.99 14.92 15.83
C GLU A 205 -3.51 15.16 15.48
N TYR A 206 -3.01 16.38 15.70
CA TYR A 206 -1.60 16.73 15.53
C TYR A 206 -0.70 16.00 16.53
N ASP A 207 -1.04 16.00 17.81
CA ASP A 207 -0.22 15.36 18.85
C ASP A 207 -0.17 13.84 18.64
N ILE A 208 -1.30 13.24 18.28
CA ILE A 208 -1.43 11.81 17.98
C ILE A 208 -0.55 11.44 16.78
N HIS A 209 -0.59 12.25 15.72
CA HIS A 209 0.25 12.05 14.54
C HIS A 209 1.75 12.16 14.86
N LEU A 210 2.15 13.16 15.66
CA LEU A 210 3.53 13.28 16.11
C LEU A 210 3.97 12.12 17.03
N ALA A 211 3.07 11.60 17.87
CA ALA A 211 3.36 10.44 18.70
C ALA A 211 3.62 9.19 17.83
N TYR A 212 2.86 9.01 16.76
CA TYR A 212 3.09 7.96 15.76
C TYR A 212 4.47 8.12 15.11
N LEU A 213 4.74 9.28 14.48
CA LEU A 213 5.99 9.54 13.77
C LEU A 213 7.22 9.43 14.69
N GLY A 214 7.13 10.01 15.88
CA GLY A 214 8.22 9.99 16.87
C GLY A 214 8.54 8.58 17.38
N THR A 215 7.53 7.73 17.54
CA THR A 215 7.74 6.32 17.95
C THR A 215 8.32 5.49 16.81
N CYS A 216 7.87 5.74 15.59
CA CYS A 216 8.38 5.12 14.37
C CYS A 216 9.79 5.63 14.02
N GLY A 217 10.17 6.83 14.46
CA GLY A 217 11.46 7.45 14.17
C GLY A 217 11.61 7.92 12.72
N VAL A 218 10.51 8.39 12.11
CA VAL A 218 10.44 8.78 10.69
C VAL A 218 9.86 10.19 10.52
N LEU A 219 10.19 10.82 9.40
CA LEU A 219 9.53 12.00 8.88
C LEU A 219 8.19 11.63 8.20
N GLU A 220 7.33 12.61 7.97
CA GLU A 220 6.02 12.38 7.35
C GLU A 220 6.15 11.87 5.91
N ASP A 221 7.10 12.39 5.13
CA ASP A 221 7.34 11.99 3.73
C ASP A 221 8.04 10.63 3.57
N GLU A 222 8.53 10.05 4.68
CA GLU A 222 9.07 8.69 4.73
C GLU A 222 7.97 7.64 4.97
N THR A 223 6.78 8.06 5.41
CA THR A 223 5.62 7.16 5.53
C THR A 223 5.15 6.68 4.15
N PRO A 224 4.56 5.47 4.06
CA PRO A 224 4.17 4.92 2.77
C PRO A 224 3.03 5.70 2.09
N TYR A 225 2.25 6.45 2.86
CA TYR A 225 1.17 7.33 2.44
C TYR A 225 0.91 8.36 3.55
N THR A 226 0.23 9.46 3.24
CA THR A 226 -0.16 10.45 4.25
C THR A 226 -1.10 9.83 5.27
N ASN A 227 -0.60 9.62 6.49
CA ASN A 227 -1.40 9.06 7.59
C ASN A 227 -2.72 9.82 7.78
N ILE A 228 -3.81 9.10 8.01
CA ILE A 228 -5.08 9.65 8.47
C ILE A 228 -5.12 9.55 9.98
N VAL A 229 -5.38 10.67 10.66
CA VAL A 229 -5.58 10.72 12.10
C VAL A 229 -6.82 11.56 12.34
N ALA A 230 -7.94 10.88 12.57
CA ALA A 230 -9.26 11.48 12.58
C ALA A 230 -9.95 11.24 13.91
N LEU A 231 -10.43 12.32 14.53
CA LEU A 231 -11.23 12.24 15.75
C LEU A 231 -12.71 12.41 15.45
N ASP A 232 -13.55 11.64 16.14
CA ASP A 232 -15.02 11.76 16.10
C ASP A 232 -15.57 11.76 14.65
N ASP A 233 -16.44 12.71 14.29
CA ASP A 233 -17.06 12.89 12.97
C ASP A 233 -16.06 12.89 11.79
N LYS A 234 -14.80 13.26 12.02
CA LYS A 234 -13.77 13.26 10.96
C LYS A 234 -13.40 11.84 10.53
N SER A 235 -13.66 10.82 11.35
CA SER A 235 -13.46 9.41 10.98
C SER A 235 -14.39 8.93 9.86
N ALA A 236 -15.45 9.69 9.51
CA ALA A 236 -16.26 9.46 8.32
C ALA A 236 -15.65 10.05 7.02
N ILE A 237 -14.56 10.82 7.10
CA ILE A 237 -13.89 11.40 5.94
C ILE A 237 -12.79 10.43 5.48
N LEU A 238 -13.07 9.66 4.43
CA LEU A 238 -12.21 8.53 4.02
C LEU A 238 -10.78 8.91 3.66
N HIS A 239 -10.55 10.10 3.11
CA HIS A 239 -9.22 10.65 2.80
C HIS A 239 -8.91 11.89 3.67
N TYR A 240 -9.14 11.81 4.98
CA TYR A 240 -8.91 12.93 5.89
C TYR A 240 -7.40 13.25 6.03
N GLN A 241 -7.00 14.35 5.41
CA GLN A 241 -5.60 14.78 5.32
C GLN A 241 -5.14 15.66 6.48
N ASN A 242 -6.06 16.36 7.15
CA ASN A 242 -5.71 17.35 8.15
C ASN A 242 -5.24 16.72 9.47
N LYS A 243 -4.52 17.51 10.27
CA LYS A 243 -4.09 17.19 11.64
C LYS A 243 -4.37 18.39 12.55
N ARG A 244 -5.62 18.53 12.99
CA ARG A 244 -6.05 19.67 13.81
C ARG A 244 -5.28 19.70 15.13
N ARG A 245 -4.88 20.91 15.55
CA ARG A 245 -4.09 21.17 16.76
C ARG A 245 -4.94 21.50 17.99
N GLN A 246 -6.26 21.53 17.84
CA GLN A 246 -7.16 21.83 18.96
C GLN A 246 -7.21 20.60 19.87
N LEU A 247 -7.04 20.83 21.18
CA LEU A 247 -7.15 19.77 22.16
C LEU A 247 -8.53 19.11 22.07
N ALA A 248 -8.52 17.78 22.17
CA ALA A 248 -9.67 16.94 21.89
C ALA A 248 -9.99 16.03 23.08
N GLN A 249 -9.95 16.61 24.29
CA GLN A 249 -10.16 15.88 25.55
C GLN A 249 -11.55 15.23 25.64
N THR A 250 -12.54 15.77 24.92
CA THR A 250 -13.90 15.25 24.85
C THR A 250 -14.15 14.32 23.67
N SER A 251 -13.14 14.10 22.81
CA SER A 251 -13.31 13.20 21.67
C SER A 251 -13.41 11.77 22.12
N GLN A 252 -14.41 11.07 21.59
CA GLN A 252 -14.78 9.72 21.99
C GLN A 252 -14.24 8.68 21.02
N VAL A 253 -13.92 9.05 19.78
CA VAL A 253 -13.42 8.13 18.74
C VAL A 253 -12.10 8.63 18.16
N LEU A 254 -11.16 7.72 17.97
CA LEU A 254 -10.00 7.89 17.09
C LEU A 254 -10.07 6.84 16.00
N LEU A 255 -10.05 7.26 14.74
CA LEU A 255 -9.67 6.42 13.61
C LEU A 255 -8.28 6.86 13.14
N ILE A 256 -7.33 5.95 13.18
CA ILE A 256 -6.00 6.14 12.61
C ILE A 256 -5.75 5.12 11.51
N ASP A 257 -5.37 5.60 10.35
CA ASP A 257 -4.88 4.80 9.23
C ASP A 257 -3.46 5.29 8.93
N ALA A 258 -2.47 4.47 9.25
CA ALA A 258 -1.08 4.85 9.22
C ALA A 258 -0.15 3.65 9.01
N GLY A 259 0.85 3.84 8.15
CA GLY A 259 1.80 2.81 7.77
C GLY A 259 3.25 3.17 8.07
N TYR A 260 4.12 2.17 7.94
CA TYR A 260 5.57 2.31 8.01
C TYR A 260 6.22 1.67 6.78
N ARG A 261 7.39 2.15 6.39
CA ARG A 261 8.13 1.63 5.23
C ARG A 261 9.48 1.06 5.65
N VAL A 262 9.77 -0.18 5.25
CA VAL A 262 11.09 -0.81 5.43
C VAL A 262 11.63 -1.21 4.07
N ARG A 263 12.74 -0.60 3.65
CA ARG A 263 13.39 -0.86 2.35
C ARG A 263 12.39 -0.83 1.19
N SER A 264 11.60 0.24 1.14
CA SER A 264 10.53 0.48 0.16
C SER A 264 9.22 -0.28 0.34
N TYR A 265 9.17 -1.35 1.12
CA TYR A 265 7.93 -2.11 1.39
C TYR A 265 7.11 -1.45 2.49
N GLY A 266 5.86 -1.10 2.20
CA GLY A 266 4.95 -0.40 3.10
C GLY A 266 4.02 -1.35 3.86
N SER A 267 3.69 -1.02 5.10
CA SER A 267 2.49 -1.51 5.78
C SER A 267 1.32 -0.55 5.58
N ASP A 268 0.10 -1.03 5.76
CA ASP A 268 -1.13 -0.25 5.66
C ASP A 268 -2.10 -0.69 6.74
N ILE A 269 -2.23 0.08 7.81
CA ILE A 269 -2.92 -0.39 9.02
C ILE A 269 -3.87 0.68 9.48
N THR A 270 -5.13 0.29 9.61
CA THR A 270 -6.18 1.09 10.22
C THR A 270 -6.66 0.48 11.53
N ARG A 271 -6.79 1.32 12.56
CA ARG A 271 -7.45 0.99 13.83
C ARG A 271 -8.43 2.08 14.19
N THR A 272 -9.55 1.66 14.78
CA THR A 272 -10.50 2.56 15.43
C THR A 272 -10.52 2.27 16.91
N TRP A 273 -10.31 3.28 17.75
CA TRP A 273 -10.39 3.18 19.21
C TRP A 273 -11.43 4.13 19.76
N VAL A 274 -11.98 3.77 20.92
CA VAL A 274 -12.97 4.56 21.63
C VAL A 274 -12.56 4.80 23.08
N ARG A 275 -13.08 5.88 23.67
CA ARG A 275 -13.01 6.11 25.11
C ARG A 275 -14.15 5.40 25.86
N ASP A 276 -13.96 5.27 27.16
CA ASP A 276 -15.04 4.92 28.08
C ASP A 276 -16.20 5.92 27.95
N GLY A 277 -17.42 5.40 27.94
CA GLY A 277 -18.63 6.20 27.82
C GLY A 277 -18.99 6.62 26.38
N VAL A 278 -18.32 6.09 25.35
CA VAL A 278 -18.83 6.20 23.96
C VAL A 278 -20.24 5.60 23.85
N HIS A 279 -21.02 6.05 22.86
CA HIS A 279 -22.36 5.52 22.61
C HIS A 279 -22.34 3.99 22.50
N ALA A 280 -23.22 3.31 23.25
CA ALA A 280 -23.21 1.85 23.38
C ALA A 280 -23.31 1.13 22.01
N SER A 281 -24.20 1.58 21.12
CA SER A 281 -24.32 1.00 19.78
C SER A 281 -23.06 1.19 18.93
N PHE A 282 -22.29 2.27 19.13
CA PHE A 282 -21.03 2.47 18.43
C PHE A 282 -19.93 1.53 18.96
N ALA A 283 -19.88 1.32 20.27
CA ALA A 283 -18.98 0.34 20.88
C ALA A 283 -19.29 -1.08 20.38
N GLU A 284 -20.56 -1.47 20.32
CA GLU A 284 -20.97 -2.77 19.79
C GLU A 284 -20.74 -2.91 18.28
N LEU A 285 -20.88 -1.81 17.53
CA LEU A 285 -20.55 -1.76 16.11
C LEU A 285 -19.05 -1.98 15.90
N LEU A 286 -18.18 -1.33 16.70
CA LEU A 286 -16.73 -1.53 16.64
C LEU A 286 -16.34 -2.99 16.87
N VAL A 287 -16.82 -3.60 17.96
CA VAL A 287 -16.58 -5.02 18.25
C VAL A 287 -17.10 -5.91 17.11
N GLY A 288 -18.26 -5.58 16.55
CA GLY A 288 -18.82 -6.28 15.39
C GLY A 288 -17.91 -6.19 14.16
N MET A 289 -17.39 -5.01 13.85
CA MET A 289 -16.50 -4.77 12.71
C MET A 289 -15.15 -5.48 12.88
N GLU A 290 -14.57 -5.46 14.07
CA GLU A 290 -13.34 -6.23 14.40
C GLU A 290 -13.57 -7.73 14.18
N ALA A 291 -14.68 -8.27 14.67
CA ALA A 291 -15.03 -9.67 14.47
C ALA A 291 -15.30 -10.02 12.99
N ILE A 292 -15.89 -9.10 12.21
CA ILE A 292 -16.04 -9.28 10.76
C ILE A 292 -14.67 -9.34 10.09
N LYS A 293 -13.77 -8.40 10.38
CA LYS A 293 -12.41 -8.41 9.84
C LYS A 293 -11.69 -9.71 10.18
N ASP A 294 -11.75 -10.18 11.43
CA ASP A 294 -11.15 -11.46 11.84
C ASP A 294 -11.69 -12.65 11.05
N ARG A 295 -13.02 -12.71 10.85
CA ARG A 295 -13.65 -13.76 10.04
C ARG A 295 -13.24 -13.68 8.57
N LEU A 296 -13.10 -12.49 7.99
CA LEU A 296 -12.65 -12.31 6.61
C LEU A 296 -11.19 -12.77 6.45
N VAL A 297 -10.31 -12.37 7.38
CA VAL A 297 -8.90 -12.81 7.41
C VAL A 297 -8.82 -14.33 7.51
N ALA A 298 -9.61 -14.97 8.36
CA ALA A 298 -9.59 -16.42 8.55
C ALA A 298 -9.99 -17.23 7.29
N GLN A 299 -10.65 -16.61 6.32
CA GLN A 299 -11.05 -17.27 5.07
C GLN A 299 -9.96 -17.26 3.99
N VAL A 300 -8.92 -16.43 4.18
CA VAL A 300 -7.84 -16.27 3.21
C VAL A 300 -7.09 -17.58 3.04
N ARG A 301 -7.07 -18.05 1.79
CA ARG A 301 -6.33 -19.24 1.33
C ARG A 301 -6.26 -19.22 -0.19
N PRO A 302 -5.35 -20.00 -0.81
CA PRO A 302 -5.28 -20.10 -2.26
C PRO A 302 -6.61 -20.54 -2.89
N GLY A 303 -6.95 -19.96 -4.05
CA GLY A 303 -8.13 -20.28 -4.85
C GLY A 303 -9.42 -19.56 -4.45
N ILE A 304 -9.42 -18.74 -3.40
CA ILE A 304 -10.56 -17.88 -3.06
C ILE A 304 -10.53 -16.63 -3.94
N SER A 305 -11.67 -16.21 -4.48
CA SER A 305 -11.77 -14.93 -5.20
C SER A 305 -11.79 -13.76 -4.23
N TYR A 306 -11.02 -12.71 -4.50
CA TYR A 306 -11.08 -11.49 -3.69
C TYR A 306 -12.47 -10.82 -3.74
N ILE A 307 -13.19 -10.99 -4.85
CA ILE A 307 -14.58 -10.53 -5.00
C ILE A 307 -15.50 -11.26 -4.01
N ASP A 308 -15.24 -12.53 -3.73
CA ASP A 308 -16.05 -13.29 -2.76
C ASP A 308 -15.77 -12.85 -1.32
N ILE A 309 -14.53 -12.44 -0.99
CA ILE A 309 -14.20 -11.80 0.29
C ILE A 309 -14.98 -10.48 0.42
N HIS A 310 -14.98 -9.64 -0.62
CA HIS A 310 -15.74 -8.39 -0.64
C HIS A 310 -17.24 -8.62 -0.46
N ARG A 311 -17.82 -9.58 -1.18
CA ARG A 311 -19.24 -9.95 -1.04
C ARG A 311 -19.57 -10.39 0.38
N GLN A 312 -18.69 -11.17 1.00
CA GLN A 312 -18.88 -11.63 2.38
C GLN A 312 -18.71 -10.51 3.41
N ALA A 313 -17.87 -9.50 3.14
CA ALA A 313 -17.81 -8.30 3.96
C ALA A 313 -19.13 -7.56 3.93
N LEU A 314 -19.66 -7.25 2.74
CA LEU A 314 -20.96 -6.60 2.58
C LEU A 314 -22.07 -7.39 3.27
N SER A 315 -22.15 -8.71 3.05
CA SER A 315 -23.16 -9.55 3.69
C SER A 315 -23.09 -9.52 5.21
N GLN A 316 -21.90 -9.64 5.81
CA GLN A 316 -21.76 -9.61 7.26
C GLN A 316 -22.01 -8.23 7.86
N ILE A 317 -21.66 -7.16 7.16
CA ILE A 317 -21.97 -5.79 7.59
C ILE A 317 -23.49 -5.56 7.54
N THR A 318 -24.19 -6.06 6.52
CA THR A 318 -25.66 -6.02 6.47
C THR A 318 -26.28 -6.66 7.71
N GLU A 319 -25.85 -7.88 8.07
CA GLU A 319 -26.33 -8.57 9.27
C GLU A 319 -26.02 -7.80 10.55
N LEU A 320 -24.85 -7.16 10.61
CA LEU A 320 -24.45 -6.33 11.74
C LEU A 320 -25.35 -5.08 11.88
N LEU A 321 -25.64 -4.39 10.78
CA LEU A 321 -26.51 -3.22 10.75
C LEU A 321 -27.94 -3.56 11.18
N LEU A 322 -28.46 -4.73 10.77
CA LEU A 322 -29.76 -5.24 11.18
C LEU A 322 -29.78 -5.62 12.68
N ARG A 323 -28.76 -6.36 13.14
CA ARG A 323 -28.64 -6.79 14.55
C ARG A 323 -28.58 -5.61 15.52
N LEU A 324 -27.92 -4.52 15.13
CA LEU A 324 -27.78 -3.31 15.94
C LEU A 324 -28.93 -2.31 15.72
N GLU A 325 -29.94 -2.69 14.94
CA GLU A 325 -31.09 -1.85 14.61
C GLU A 325 -30.71 -0.49 13.99
N ILE A 326 -29.54 -0.41 13.33
CA ILE A 326 -29.13 0.76 12.52
C ILE A 326 -29.94 0.77 11.22
N CYS A 327 -30.20 -0.42 10.68
CA CYS A 327 -31.10 -0.63 9.55
C CYS A 327 -32.25 -1.59 9.91
N HIS A 328 -33.31 -1.57 9.10
CA HIS A 328 -34.49 -2.42 9.23
C HIS A 328 -34.82 -3.12 7.90
N GLY A 329 -35.45 -4.29 7.99
CA GLY A 329 -35.87 -5.10 6.85
C GLY A 329 -35.14 -6.45 6.81
N GLU A 330 -35.01 -7.01 5.61
CA GLU A 330 -34.39 -8.32 5.36
C GLU A 330 -33.04 -8.15 4.66
N ALA A 331 -32.03 -8.93 5.06
CA ALA A 331 -30.67 -8.81 4.53
C ALA A 331 -30.56 -8.91 2.99
N PRO A 332 -31.25 -9.83 2.28
CA PRO A 332 -31.18 -9.92 0.83
C PRO A 332 -31.62 -8.64 0.12
N ASP A 333 -32.64 -7.97 0.66
CA ASP A 333 -33.24 -6.76 0.07
C ASP A 333 -32.36 -5.52 0.34
N LEU A 334 -31.68 -5.45 1.49
CA LEU A 334 -30.67 -4.41 1.74
C LEU A 334 -29.47 -4.55 0.78
N LEU A 335 -29.02 -5.78 0.52
CA LEU A 335 -27.93 -6.05 -0.41
C LEU A 335 -28.30 -5.75 -1.86
N GLU A 336 -29.49 -6.17 -2.31
CA GLU A 336 -30.00 -5.90 -3.67
C GLU A 336 -30.13 -4.40 -3.94
N ARG A 337 -30.53 -3.63 -2.93
CA ARG A 337 -30.70 -2.17 -3.01
C ARG A 337 -29.42 -1.39 -2.72
N GLU A 338 -28.30 -2.08 -2.53
CA GLU A 338 -27.00 -1.50 -2.26
C GLU A 338 -26.95 -0.60 -1.01
N ILE A 339 -27.82 -0.87 -0.01
CA ILE A 339 -27.91 -0.06 1.22
C ILE A 339 -26.61 -0.13 2.01
N THR A 340 -26.00 -1.31 2.08
CA THR A 340 -24.76 -1.54 2.83
C THR A 340 -23.59 -0.74 2.27
N GLN A 341 -23.56 -0.51 0.95
CA GLN A 341 -22.53 0.29 0.29
C GLN A 341 -22.60 1.77 0.67
N LEU A 342 -23.73 2.25 1.18
CA LEU A 342 -23.81 3.60 1.76
C LEU A 342 -23.02 3.72 3.07
N PHE A 343 -22.85 2.60 3.79
CA PHE A 343 -22.03 2.51 5.00
C PHE A 343 -20.61 1.99 4.73
N MET A 344 -20.40 1.21 3.66
CA MET A 344 -19.07 0.76 3.21
C MET A 344 -18.88 1.12 1.72
N PRO A 345 -18.55 2.38 1.41
CA PRO A 345 -18.50 2.89 0.02
C PRO A 345 -17.20 2.53 -0.74
N HIS A 346 -16.27 1.82 -0.10
CA HIS A 346 -14.99 1.41 -0.68
C HIS A 346 -14.89 -0.12 -0.79
N GLY A 347 -13.84 -0.61 -1.47
CA GLY A 347 -13.54 -2.04 -1.52
C GLY A 347 -13.01 -2.57 -0.17
N VAL A 348 -13.11 -3.87 0.06
CA VAL A 348 -12.60 -4.54 1.29
C VAL A 348 -11.07 -4.57 1.41
N GLY A 349 -10.34 -4.09 0.41
CA GLY A 349 -8.88 -3.94 0.44
C GLY A 349 -8.23 -4.06 -0.93
N HIS A 350 -6.91 -4.26 -0.95
CA HIS A 350 -6.07 -4.25 -2.14
C HIS A 350 -4.77 -5.04 -1.95
N LEU A 351 -4.08 -5.35 -3.06
CA LEU A 351 -2.70 -5.84 -2.98
C LEU A 351 -1.80 -4.82 -2.28
N LEU A 352 -0.81 -5.31 -1.53
CA LEU A 352 0.14 -4.50 -0.76
C LEU A 352 1.58 -4.95 -1.04
N GLY A 353 2.50 -3.98 -1.13
CA GLY A 353 3.92 -4.25 -1.36
C GLY A 353 4.76 -2.98 -1.28
N ILE A 354 5.52 -2.70 -2.35
CA ILE A 354 6.32 -1.46 -2.48
C ILE A 354 5.41 -0.24 -2.60
N GLN A 355 4.31 -0.41 -3.34
CA GLN A 355 3.22 0.55 -3.38
C GLN A 355 2.13 0.09 -2.40
N VAL A 356 1.49 1.06 -1.74
CA VAL A 356 0.38 0.81 -0.80
C VAL A 356 -0.75 0.10 -1.52
N HIS A 357 -1.31 0.76 -2.54
CA HIS A 357 -2.09 0.11 -3.58
C HIS A 357 -1.15 -0.53 -4.60
N ASP A 358 -0.72 -1.76 -4.35
CA ASP A 358 0.24 -2.47 -5.22
C ASP A 358 -0.36 -2.79 -6.60
N VAL A 359 0.51 -2.96 -7.58
CA VAL A 359 0.15 -3.12 -8.99
C VAL A 359 -0.50 -4.48 -9.29
N GLY A 360 -1.19 -4.56 -10.42
CA GLY A 360 -1.72 -5.82 -10.94
C GLY A 360 -2.99 -6.34 -10.24
N GLY A 361 -3.64 -5.56 -9.37
CA GLY A 361 -4.83 -5.96 -8.62
C GLY A 361 -6.06 -6.35 -9.46
N HIS A 362 -6.12 -5.91 -10.72
CA HIS A 362 -7.20 -6.30 -11.64
C HIS A 362 -6.77 -7.31 -12.70
N GLN A 363 -5.52 -7.76 -12.72
CA GLN A 363 -5.01 -8.62 -13.79
C GLN A 363 -5.37 -10.09 -13.57
N LEU A 364 -5.86 -10.74 -14.63
CA LEU A 364 -6.15 -12.17 -14.67
C LEU A 364 -4.94 -13.01 -15.10
N ASN A 365 -4.03 -12.43 -15.90
CA ASN A 365 -2.83 -13.08 -16.40
C ASN A 365 -1.72 -12.06 -16.70
N HIS A 366 -0.53 -12.57 -17.02
CA HIS A 366 0.65 -11.75 -17.33
C HIS A 366 0.58 -11.05 -18.71
N ASP A 367 -0.39 -11.40 -19.56
CA ASP A 367 -0.62 -10.72 -20.84
C ASP A 367 -1.38 -9.38 -20.65
N GLY A 368 -1.81 -9.08 -19.42
CA GLY A 368 -2.50 -7.84 -19.07
C GLY A 368 -4.01 -7.88 -19.29
N GLU A 369 -4.61 -9.06 -19.41
CA GLU A 369 -6.06 -9.21 -19.31
C GLU A 369 -6.53 -8.78 -17.92
N THR A 370 -7.63 -8.02 -17.84
CA THR A 370 -8.14 -7.49 -16.59
C THR A 370 -9.60 -7.83 -16.34
N LEU A 371 -9.95 -8.07 -15.08
CA LEU A 371 -11.34 -8.16 -14.62
C LEU A 371 -11.73 -6.87 -13.90
N ALA A 372 -12.69 -6.14 -14.48
CA ALA A 372 -13.26 -4.95 -13.86
C ALA A 372 -13.98 -5.30 -12.53
N PRO A 373 -14.02 -4.38 -11.57
CA PRO A 373 -14.77 -4.58 -10.34
C PRO A 373 -16.28 -4.74 -10.61
N PRO A 374 -17.04 -5.41 -9.73
CA PRO A 374 -18.50 -5.50 -9.84
C PRO A 374 -19.14 -4.11 -9.91
N ALA A 375 -20.21 -3.96 -10.71
CA ALA A 375 -20.86 -2.66 -10.95
C ALA A 375 -21.35 -1.97 -9.66
N HIS A 376 -21.81 -2.75 -8.68
CA HIS A 376 -22.28 -2.29 -7.36
C HIS A 376 -21.13 -1.95 -6.39
N SER A 377 -19.88 -2.10 -6.81
CA SER A 377 -18.68 -1.83 -5.99
C SER A 377 -17.50 -1.39 -6.86
N PRO A 378 -17.64 -0.27 -7.60
CA PRO A 378 -16.66 0.17 -8.58
C PRO A 378 -15.30 0.57 -7.97
N MET A 379 -15.25 0.78 -6.65
CA MET A 379 -14.04 1.12 -5.90
C MET A 379 -13.24 -0.12 -5.43
N LEU A 380 -13.66 -1.34 -5.78
CA LEU A 380 -12.92 -2.55 -5.44
C LEU A 380 -11.59 -2.62 -6.21
N ARG A 381 -10.48 -2.58 -5.48
CA ARG A 381 -9.12 -2.47 -6.03
C ARG A 381 -8.46 -3.79 -6.40
N ASN A 382 -9.01 -4.92 -5.94
CA ASN A 382 -8.50 -6.24 -6.25
C ASN A 382 -9.62 -7.17 -6.71
N THR A 383 -9.43 -7.81 -7.86
CA THR A 383 -10.36 -8.79 -8.45
C THR A 383 -9.69 -10.13 -8.73
N ARG A 384 -8.45 -10.32 -8.29
CA ARG A 384 -7.70 -11.57 -8.46
C ARG A 384 -8.25 -12.69 -7.60
N ASP A 385 -8.01 -13.90 -8.07
CA ASP A 385 -8.01 -15.07 -7.20
C ASP A 385 -6.73 -15.09 -6.35
N LEU A 386 -6.90 -15.45 -5.08
CA LEU A 386 -5.81 -15.52 -4.13
C LEU A 386 -4.86 -16.66 -4.47
N ALA A 387 -3.57 -16.38 -4.44
CA ALA A 387 -2.51 -17.37 -4.60
C ALA A 387 -1.48 -17.20 -3.49
N ALA A 388 -0.74 -18.27 -3.20
CA ALA A 388 0.30 -18.25 -2.18
C ALA A 388 1.31 -17.12 -2.45
N ASP A 389 1.77 -16.52 -1.35
CA ASP A 389 2.74 -15.42 -1.30
C ASP A 389 2.23 -14.09 -1.87
N MET A 390 0.93 -13.97 -2.15
CA MET A 390 0.28 -12.67 -2.26
C MET A 390 0.11 -12.03 -0.89
N VAL A 391 0.31 -10.71 -0.83
CA VAL A 391 0.02 -9.88 0.35
C VAL A 391 -1.00 -8.81 -0.02
N PHE A 392 -1.99 -8.61 0.84
CA PHE A 392 -3.07 -7.63 0.67
C PHE A 392 -3.60 -7.12 2.00
N THR A 393 -4.39 -6.05 1.95
CA THR A 393 -5.13 -5.50 3.08
C THR A 393 -6.51 -6.16 3.20
N ILE A 394 -7.04 -6.29 4.42
CA ILE A 394 -8.45 -6.59 4.69
C ILE A 394 -8.98 -5.51 5.61
N GLU A 395 -9.77 -4.59 5.06
CA GLU A 395 -10.15 -3.32 5.68
C GLU A 395 -11.67 -3.05 5.63
N PRO A 396 -12.55 -3.91 6.18
CA PRO A 396 -13.96 -3.58 6.25
C PRO A 396 -14.18 -2.27 7.04
N GLY A 397 -15.10 -1.45 6.53
CA GLY A 397 -15.45 -0.16 7.12
C GLY A 397 -16.96 0.02 7.29
N CYS A 398 -17.37 0.84 8.25
CA CYS A 398 -18.76 1.25 8.46
C CYS A 398 -18.78 2.73 8.89
N TYR A 399 -19.30 3.59 8.03
CA TYR A 399 -19.25 5.04 8.21
C TYR A 399 -20.63 5.67 8.17
N PHE A 400 -20.82 6.73 8.96
CA PHE A 400 -21.99 7.58 8.94
C PHE A 400 -21.66 8.84 8.12
N ILE A 401 -21.71 8.72 6.79
CA ILE A 401 -21.33 9.79 5.85
C ILE A 401 -22.60 10.55 5.44
N PRO A 402 -22.80 11.81 5.87
CA PRO A 402 -24.02 12.56 5.55
C PRO A 402 -24.28 12.68 4.04
N LEU A 403 -23.23 12.82 3.23
CA LEU A 403 -23.35 12.92 1.77
C LEU A 403 -24.00 11.67 1.14
N LEU A 404 -23.81 10.48 1.73
CA LEU A 404 -24.36 9.22 1.23
C LEU A 404 -25.72 8.89 1.86
N LEU A 405 -25.87 9.18 3.16
CA LEU A 405 -27.05 8.80 3.95
C LEU A 405 -28.20 9.81 3.85
N GLU A 406 -27.93 11.12 3.94
CA GLU A 406 -28.99 12.15 3.95
C GLU A 406 -29.93 12.10 2.72
N PRO A 407 -29.46 11.81 1.49
CA PRO A 407 -30.35 11.62 0.34
C PRO A 407 -31.41 10.51 0.55
N GLN A 408 -31.19 9.55 1.44
CA GLN A 408 -32.12 8.46 1.71
C GLN A 408 -33.29 8.85 2.62
N ARG A 409 -33.22 9.97 3.36
CA ARG A 409 -34.28 10.41 4.29
C ARG A 409 -35.61 10.67 3.61
N SER A 410 -35.57 11.17 2.39
CA SER A 410 -36.75 11.40 1.53
C SER A 410 -36.86 10.40 0.38
N GLY A 411 -35.99 9.39 0.36
CA GLY A 411 -35.95 8.37 -0.68
C GLY A 411 -36.92 7.22 -0.45
N GLU A 412 -37.07 6.36 -1.45
CA GLU A 412 -37.91 5.15 -1.36
C GLU A 412 -37.48 4.23 -0.21
N ASN A 413 -36.19 4.24 0.13
CA ASN A 413 -35.60 3.39 1.17
C ASN A 413 -35.63 4.00 2.57
N HIS A 414 -36.23 5.19 2.81
CA HIS A 414 -36.11 5.91 4.09
C HIS A 414 -36.49 5.06 5.32
N HIS A 415 -37.50 4.18 5.17
CA HIS A 415 -38.05 3.34 6.23
C HIS A 415 -37.09 2.21 6.66
N ARG A 416 -35.98 2.03 5.95
CA ARG A 416 -34.95 1.02 6.23
C ARG A 416 -33.87 1.52 7.16
N PHE A 417 -33.86 2.80 7.48
CA PHE A 417 -32.84 3.42 8.31
C PHE A 417 -33.44 3.83 9.64
N ASN A 418 -32.78 3.48 10.73
CA ASN A 418 -33.11 4.01 12.04
C ASN A 418 -32.48 5.41 12.17
N TRP A 419 -33.18 6.41 11.66
CA TRP A 419 -32.68 7.79 11.61
C TRP A 419 -32.37 8.34 13.00
N ASP A 420 -33.19 8.02 14.01
CA ASP A 420 -32.97 8.47 15.39
C ASP A 420 -31.64 7.95 15.95
N LEU A 421 -31.28 6.70 15.65
CA LEU A 421 -29.98 6.13 16.03
C LEU A 421 -28.85 6.70 15.17
N ILE A 422 -29.02 6.79 13.85
CA ILE A 422 -28.01 7.35 12.94
C ILE A 422 -27.66 8.79 13.33
N ASP A 423 -28.64 9.61 13.72
CA ASP A 423 -28.42 10.98 14.17
C ASP A 423 -27.54 11.06 15.43
N GLN A 424 -27.62 10.07 16.30
CA GLN A 424 -26.76 9.95 17.48
C GLN A 424 -25.34 9.45 17.13
N LEU A 425 -25.19 8.73 16.02
CA LEU A 425 -23.92 8.14 15.59
C LEU A 425 -23.13 9.05 14.63
N TYR A 426 -23.77 9.98 13.92
CA TYR A 426 -23.08 10.95 13.06
C TYR A 426 -21.91 11.67 13.73
N PRO A 427 -22.03 12.17 14.98
CA PRO A 427 -20.91 12.84 15.66
C PRO A 427 -19.72 11.93 15.92
N LEU A 428 -19.87 10.60 15.84
CA LEU A 428 -18.81 9.62 16.06
C LEU A 428 -18.13 9.20 14.75
N GLY A 429 -18.67 9.62 13.60
CA GLY A 429 -18.06 9.46 12.28
C GLY A 429 -18.17 8.04 11.72
N GLY A 430 -17.19 7.20 11.96
CA GLY A 430 -17.11 5.88 11.35
C GLY A 430 -15.99 5.01 11.89
N ILE A 431 -15.96 3.78 11.38
CA ILE A 431 -15.08 2.72 11.84
C ILE A 431 -14.41 2.10 10.62
N ARG A 432 -13.09 1.92 10.70
CA ARG A 432 -12.34 1.02 9.83
C ARG A 432 -11.35 0.23 10.70
N VAL A 433 -11.20 -1.05 10.37
CA VAL A 433 -10.22 -1.95 11.00
C VAL A 433 -9.56 -2.73 9.89
N GLU A 434 -8.23 -2.66 9.82
CA GLU A 434 -7.47 -3.14 8.67
C GLU A 434 -6.22 -3.90 9.07
N ASP A 435 -6.04 -5.08 8.48
CA ASP A 435 -4.84 -5.88 8.64
C ASP A 435 -4.17 -6.16 7.29
N ASN A 436 -2.86 -6.34 7.32
CA ASN A 436 -2.07 -6.85 6.22
C ASN A 436 -1.92 -8.36 6.36
N VAL A 437 -2.26 -9.10 5.31
CA VAL A 437 -2.27 -10.56 5.36
C VAL A 437 -1.54 -11.15 4.17
N ARG A 438 -0.75 -12.20 4.43
CA ARG A 438 -0.13 -13.04 3.41
C ARG A 438 -0.95 -14.30 3.22
N VAL A 439 -1.20 -14.69 1.97
CA VAL A 439 -1.71 -16.03 1.63
C VAL A 439 -0.57 -17.02 1.78
N THR A 440 -0.71 -18.00 2.66
CA THR A 440 0.24 -19.13 2.75
C THR A 440 -0.17 -20.24 1.79
N GLN A 441 0.62 -21.31 1.72
CA GLN A 441 0.33 -22.48 0.87
C GLN A 441 -1.02 -23.16 1.17
N SER A 442 -1.60 -22.95 2.37
CA SER A 442 -2.85 -23.60 2.78
C SER A 442 -3.82 -22.70 3.56
N GLY A 443 -3.46 -21.45 3.83
CA GLY A 443 -4.24 -20.55 4.67
C GLY A 443 -3.70 -19.13 4.66
N VAL A 444 -3.60 -18.53 5.84
CA VAL A 444 -3.25 -17.11 6.02
C VAL A 444 -2.19 -16.92 7.09
N GLU A 445 -1.32 -15.94 6.88
CA GLU A 445 -0.45 -15.36 7.89
C GLU A 445 -0.89 -13.90 8.05
N ASN A 446 -1.43 -13.54 9.22
CA ASN A 446 -1.74 -12.15 9.53
C ASN A 446 -0.46 -11.44 9.99
N LEU A 447 -0.01 -10.45 9.22
CA LEU A 447 1.21 -9.67 9.50
C LEU A 447 0.95 -8.60 10.57
N THR A 448 -0.32 -8.34 10.88
CA THR A 448 -0.79 -7.32 11.81
C THR A 448 -1.61 -7.93 12.97
N PRO A 449 -1.13 -8.99 13.65
CA PRO A 449 -1.93 -9.62 14.68
C PRO A 449 -2.23 -8.63 15.81
N GLY A 450 -3.46 -8.64 16.31
CA GLY A 450 -3.86 -7.82 17.45
C GLY A 450 -2.92 -8.06 18.64
N THR A 451 -2.46 -6.97 19.27
CA THR A 451 -1.81 -7.06 20.58
C THR A 451 -2.90 -7.43 21.58
N SER A 452 -2.88 -8.68 22.04
CA SER A 452 -3.81 -9.18 23.06
C SER A 452 -3.64 -8.46 24.39
#